data_AF-A0A9D8IZ18-F1
#
_entry.id   AF-A0A9D8IZ18-F1
#
_cell.length_a   1.000
_cell.length_b   1.000
_cell.length_c   1.000
_cell.angle_alpha   90.00
_cell.angle_beta   90.00
_cell.angle_gamma   90.00
#
_symmetry.space_group_name_H-M   'P 1'
#
loop_
_entity.id
_entity.type
_entity.pdbx_description
1 polymer ?
#
loop_
_entity_poly.entity_id
_entity_poly.type
_entity_poly.pdbx_seq_one_letter_code
_entity_poly.pdbx_strand_id
1 'polypeptide(L)'
;MKKKHIIPCLAMLALLFANISLAQRIRLEGTDNILAALRSSKFDTLLAALRKIEDKKIVGAIPILEERIWQQDPDMQEFFLRTLWKLGSPNTLALARAYIDTANGFSSIRPMPRDPLRMKVLAIDILFSYGDYATASLVFELLERDKPYVDPFARNLLASIARSVPNFSEKAKNLLVEISAK
;
A
#
# COMPACT_ATOMS: atom_id res chain seq x y z
N MET A 1 55.80 -26.52 -6.07
CA MET A 1 54.58 -27.33 -6.33
C MET A 1 53.29 -26.66 -5.82
N LYS A 2 52.88 -25.48 -6.33
CA LYS A 2 51.63 -24.81 -5.87
C LYS A 2 50.57 -24.53 -6.97
N LYS A 3 50.86 -24.80 -8.26
CA LYS A 3 49.97 -24.43 -9.38
C LYS A 3 48.81 -25.40 -9.65
N LYS A 4 48.88 -26.66 -9.20
CA LYS A 4 47.87 -27.70 -9.54
C LYS A 4 46.48 -27.46 -8.92
N HIS A 5 46.36 -26.70 -7.84
CA HIS A 5 45.07 -26.38 -7.20
C HIS A 5 44.46 -25.04 -7.63
N ILE A 6 45.22 -24.20 -8.36
CA ILE A 6 44.79 -22.84 -8.73
C ILE A 6 43.83 -22.87 -9.93
N ILE A 7 44.09 -23.76 -10.90
CA ILE A 7 43.29 -23.91 -12.13
C ILE A 7 41.85 -24.37 -11.87
N PRO A 8 41.60 -25.45 -11.09
CA PRO A 8 40.21 -25.87 -10.81
C PRO A 8 39.44 -24.83 -9.97
N CYS A 9 40.14 -24.09 -9.10
CA CYS A 9 39.54 -23.03 -8.30
C CYS A 9 39.09 -21.84 -9.17
N LEU A 10 39.92 -21.43 -10.14
CA LEU A 10 39.57 -20.39 -11.12
C LEU A 10 38.40 -20.79 -12.02
N ALA A 11 38.35 -22.05 -12.47
CA ALA A 11 37.23 -22.55 -13.27
C ALA A 11 35.91 -22.57 -12.48
N MET A 12 35.95 -22.99 -11.20
CA MET A 12 34.80 -22.95 -10.31
C MET A 12 34.32 -21.52 -10.04
N LEU A 13 35.25 -20.58 -9.85
CA LEU A 13 34.93 -19.16 -9.69
C LEU A 13 34.22 -18.58 -10.93
N ALA A 14 34.74 -18.89 -12.13
CA ALA A 14 34.15 -18.43 -13.39
C ALA A 14 32.71 -18.97 -13.58
N LEU A 15 32.46 -20.23 -13.23
CA LEU A 15 31.14 -20.85 -13.24
C LEU A 15 30.17 -20.19 -12.24
N LEU A 16 30.64 -19.87 -11.03
CA LEU A 16 29.84 -19.15 -10.04
C LEU A 16 29.49 -17.74 -10.53
N PHE A 17 30.45 -17.01 -11.10
CA PHE A 17 30.21 -15.69 -11.67
C PHE A 17 29.21 -15.73 -12.83
N ALA A 18 29.34 -16.68 -13.76
CA ALA A 18 28.40 -16.84 -14.87
C ALA A 18 26.97 -17.10 -14.39
N ASN A 19 26.80 -17.96 -13.38
CA ASN A 19 25.49 -18.24 -12.78
C ASN A 19 24.89 -17.02 -12.08
N ILE A 20 25.71 -16.26 -11.35
CA ILE A 20 25.26 -15.02 -10.69
C ILE A 20 24.82 -13.99 -11.73
N SER A 21 25.60 -13.79 -12.81
CA SER A 21 25.26 -12.85 -13.88
C SER A 21 23.98 -13.25 -14.62
N LEU A 22 23.79 -14.53 -14.93
CA LEU A 22 22.56 -15.01 -15.57
C LEU A 22 21.34 -14.85 -14.65
N ALA A 23 21.47 -15.20 -13.38
CA ALA A 23 20.40 -15.03 -12.38
C ALA A 23 20.03 -13.55 -12.19
N GLN A 24 21.01 -12.65 -12.17
CA GLN A 24 20.79 -11.21 -12.13
C GLN A 24 20.04 -10.72 -13.37
N ARG A 25 20.42 -11.18 -14.56
CA ARG A 25 19.74 -10.80 -15.81
C ARG A 25 18.28 -11.25 -15.85
N ILE A 26 18.00 -12.50 -15.51
CA ILE A 26 16.62 -13.02 -15.43
C ILE A 26 15.80 -12.21 -14.40
N ARG A 27 16.41 -11.84 -13.28
CA ARG A 27 15.77 -11.01 -12.25
C ARG A 27 15.45 -9.60 -12.77
N LEU A 28 16.35 -8.98 -13.53
CA LEU A 28 16.15 -7.66 -14.12
C LEU A 28 15.05 -7.67 -15.18
N GLU A 29 15.10 -8.61 -16.13
CA GLU A 29 14.04 -8.76 -17.16
C GLU A 29 12.67 -9.02 -16.52
N GLY A 30 12.62 -9.83 -15.47
CA GLY A 30 11.41 -10.05 -14.69
C GLY A 30 10.90 -8.80 -13.96
N THR A 31 11.79 -7.88 -13.58
CA THR A 31 11.45 -6.61 -12.92
C THR A 31 10.95 -5.59 -13.94
N ASP A 32 11.61 -5.47 -15.10
CA ASP A 32 11.22 -4.56 -16.18
C ASP A 32 9.82 -4.89 -16.72
N ASN A 33 9.49 -6.17 -16.86
CA ASN A 33 8.14 -6.59 -17.25
C ASN A 33 7.07 -6.17 -16.22
N ILE A 34 7.40 -6.20 -14.93
CA ILE A 34 6.48 -5.76 -13.87
C ILE A 34 6.30 -4.23 -13.92
N LEU A 35 7.39 -3.48 -14.09
CA LEU A 35 7.33 -2.02 -14.20
C LEU A 35 6.60 -1.57 -15.46
N ALA A 36 6.79 -2.27 -16.59
CA ALA A 36 6.05 -2.03 -17.82
C ALA A 36 4.54 -2.28 -17.62
N ALA A 37 4.17 -3.32 -16.85
CA ALA A 37 2.78 -3.63 -16.55
C ALA A 37 2.06 -2.53 -15.75
N LEU A 38 2.80 -1.71 -14.98
CA LEU A 38 2.21 -0.53 -14.35
C LEU A 38 1.54 0.38 -15.39
N ARG A 39 2.11 0.53 -16.59
CA ARG A 39 1.57 1.39 -17.65
C ARG A 39 0.28 0.87 -18.30
N SER A 40 -0.19 -0.31 -17.91
CA SER A 40 -1.45 -0.86 -18.41
C SER A 40 -2.65 -0.03 -17.94
N SER A 41 -3.66 0.11 -18.80
CA SER A 41 -4.99 0.63 -18.45
C SER A 41 -5.94 -0.45 -17.92
N LYS A 42 -5.53 -1.72 -17.94
CA LYS A 42 -6.35 -2.84 -17.47
C LYS A 42 -6.19 -3.02 -15.96
N PHE A 43 -7.30 -2.94 -15.23
CA PHE A 43 -7.34 -3.07 -13.78
C PHE A 43 -6.63 -4.34 -13.28
N ASP A 44 -6.95 -5.52 -13.84
CA ASP A 44 -6.37 -6.79 -13.40
C ASP A 44 -4.85 -6.86 -13.61
N THR A 45 -4.38 -6.35 -14.75
CA THR A 45 -2.94 -6.29 -15.06
C THR A 45 -2.23 -5.39 -14.06
N LEU A 46 -2.81 -4.23 -13.77
CA LEU A 46 -2.25 -3.25 -12.85
C LEU A 46 -2.22 -3.79 -11.41
N LEU A 47 -3.32 -4.37 -10.94
CA LEU A 47 -3.40 -4.98 -9.62
C LEU A 47 -2.41 -6.14 -9.47
N ALA A 48 -2.26 -7.00 -10.49
CA ALA A 48 -1.28 -8.07 -10.49
C ALA A 48 0.16 -7.53 -10.45
N ALA A 49 0.44 -6.41 -11.13
CA ALA A 49 1.74 -5.74 -11.07
C ALA A 49 2.04 -5.19 -9.67
N LEU A 50 1.07 -4.50 -9.05
CA LEU A 50 1.20 -3.98 -7.68
C LEU A 50 1.50 -5.11 -6.67
N ARG A 51 0.76 -6.22 -6.71
CA ARG A 51 1.03 -7.38 -5.84
C ARG A 51 2.46 -7.90 -6.01
N LYS A 52 2.92 -8.08 -7.25
CA LYS A 52 4.29 -8.52 -7.52
C LYS A 52 5.34 -7.52 -7.03
N ILE A 53 5.06 -6.22 -7.10
CA ILE A 53 5.92 -5.15 -6.59
C ILE A 53 6.04 -5.24 -5.06
N GLU A 54 4.91 -5.43 -4.38
CA GLU A 54 4.88 -5.60 -2.92
C GLU A 54 5.64 -6.87 -2.47
N ASP A 55 5.38 -8.01 -3.13
CA ASP A 55 5.97 -9.31 -2.80
C ASP A 55 7.49 -9.30 -3.00
N LYS A 56 7.95 -8.69 -4.11
CA LYS A 56 9.37 -8.63 -4.46
C LYS A 56 10.09 -7.40 -3.90
N LYS A 57 9.37 -6.51 -3.19
CA LYS A 57 9.87 -5.24 -2.65
C LYS A 57 10.63 -4.40 -3.69
N ILE A 58 10.01 -4.19 -4.85
CA ILE A 58 10.63 -3.44 -5.97
C ILE A 58 10.58 -1.94 -5.67
N VAL A 59 11.55 -1.44 -4.91
CA VAL A 59 11.66 0.00 -4.52
C VAL A 59 11.77 0.91 -5.73
N GLY A 60 12.37 0.44 -6.83
CA GLY A 60 12.45 1.19 -8.10
C GLY A 60 11.08 1.51 -8.74
N ALA A 61 9.99 0.91 -8.26
CA ALA A 61 8.63 1.24 -8.70
C ALA A 61 8.12 2.56 -8.11
N ILE A 62 8.69 3.04 -7.00
CA ILE A 62 8.18 4.21 -6.26
C ILE A 62 7.95 5.43 -7.16
N PRO A 63 8.91 5.89 -7.99
CA PRO A 63 8.70 7.09 -8.80
C PRO A 63 7.52 6.95 -9.77
N ILE A 64 7.34 5.76 -10.37
CA ILE A 64 6.26 5.48 -11.32
C ILE A 64 4.90 5.48 -10.62
N LEU A 65 4.84 4.93 -9.40
CA LEU A 65 3.62 4.91 -8.60
C LEU A 65 3.23 6.32 -8.15
N GLU A 66 4.19 7.12 -7.68
CA GLU A 66 3.96 8.52 -7.28
C GLU A 66 3.47 9.39 -8.44
N GLU A 67 4.06 9.22 -9.63
CA GLU A 67 3.66 9.98 -10.82
C GLU A 67 2.24 9.62 -11.28
N ARG A 68 1.84 8.35 -11.13
CA ARG A 68 0.63 7.83 -11.79
C ARG A 68 -0.57 7.64 -10.88
N ILE A 69 -0.41 7.76 -9.56
CA ILE A 69 -1.50 7.56 -8.60
C ILE A 69 -2.75 8.36 -9.01
N TRP A 70 -2.63 9.66 -9.25
CA TRP A 70 -3.76 10.54 -9.57
C TRP A 70 -4.38 10.32 -10.96
N GLN A 71 -3.78 9.48 -11.80
CA GLN A 71 -4.31 9.12 -13.11
C GLN A 71 -5.23 7.90 -13.05
N GLN A 72 -5.33 7.25 -11.88
CA GLN A 72 -6.13 6.04 -11.72
C GLN A 72 -7.52 6.35 -11.18
N ASP A 73 -8.44 5.38 -11.27
CA ASP A 73 -9.71 5.44 -10.55
C ASP A 73 -9.49 5.40 -9.02
N PRO A 74 -10.49 5.79 -8.20
CA PRO A 74 -10.31 5.92 -6.75
C PRO A 74 -9.87 4.64 -6.02
N ASP A 75 -10.30 3.46 -6.48
CA ASP A 75 -9.90 2.20 -5.84
C ASP A 75 -8.44 1.90 -6.17
N MET A 76 -8.05 2.11 -7.42
CA MET A 76 -6.67 1.91 -7.84
C MET A 76 -5.73 2.94 -7.21
N GLN A 77 -6.17 4.17 -7.00
CA GLN A 77 -5.44 5.16 -6.20
C GLN A 77 -5.16 4.66 -4.77
N GLU A 78 -6.12 4.01 -4.14
CA GLU A 78 -5.95 3.40 -2.81
C GLU A 78 -4.91 2.28 -2.83
N PHE A 79 -4.95 1.39 -3.83
CA PHE A 79 -3.95 0.34 -3.98
C PHE A 79 -2.54 0.90 -4.22
N PHE A 80 -2.41 1.97 -5.02
CA PHE A 80 -1.15 2.67 -5.22
C PHE A 80 -0.61 3.24 -3.91
N LEU A 81 -1.48 3.92 -3.14
CA LEU A 81 -1.11 4.51 -1.87
C LEU A 81 -0.63 3.46 -0.85
N ARG A 82 -1.33 2.32 -0.74
CA ARG A 82 -0.90 1.19 0.11
C ARG A 82 0.41 0.58 -0.36
N THR A 83 0.61 0.45 -1.67
CA THR A 83 1.86 -0.08 -2.23
C THR A 83 3.03 0.84 -1.88
N LEU A 84 2.86 2.15 -2.07
CA LEU A 84 3.86 3.16 -1.70
C LEU A 84 4.22 3.11 -0.22
N TRP A 85 3.23 3.00 0.65
CA TRP A 85 3.43 2.81 2.08
C TRP A 85 4.26 1.56 2.40
N LYS A 86 3.90 0.40 1.83
CA LYS A 86 4.62 -0.86 2.04
C LYS A 86 6.05 -0.89 1.48
N LEU A 87 6.34 -0.06 0.48
CA LEU A 87 7.68 0.13 -0.06
C LEU A 87 8.50 1.18 0.71
N GLY A 88 7.87 1.92 1.64
CA GLY A 88 8.51 2.97 2.40
C GLY A 88 8.77 4.24 1.58
N SER A 89 7.87 4.60 0.66
CA SER A 89 7.99 5.88 -0.05
C SER A 89 8.03 7.05 0.95
N PRO A 90 8.97 7.99 0.79
CA PRO A 90 9.06 9.17 1.68
C PRO A 90 7.87 10.12 1.50
N ASN A 91 7.13 10.03 0.39
CA ASN A 91 6.01 10.90 0.05
C ASN A 91 4.65 10.33 0.50
N THR A 92 4.63 9.11 1.04
CA THR A 92 3.40 8.41 1.42
C THR A 92 2.49 9.25 2.33
N LEU A 93 3.03 9.91 3.36
CA LEU A 93 2.23 10.72 4.28
C LEU A 93 1.55 11.89 3.56
N ALA A 94 2.27 12.59 2.70
CA ALA A 94 1.72 13.70 1.92
C ALA A 94 0.65 13.23 0.92
N LEU A 95 0.90 12.10 0.25
CA LEU A 95 -0.04 11.50 -0.69
C LEU A 95 -1.32 11.00 0.01
N ALA A 96 -1.21 10.44 1.21
CA ALA A 96 -2.36 9.98 1.98
C ALA A 96 -3.26 11.16 2.41
N ARG A 97 -2.67 12.28 2.83
CA ARG A 97 -3.42 13.52 3.13
C ARG A 97 -4.14 14.05 1.88
N ALA A 98 -3.43 14.17 0.76
CA ALA A 98 -4.02 14.61 -0.51
C ALA A 98 -5.14 13.67 -0.99
N TYR A 99 -5.04 12.37 -0.72
CA TYR A 99 -6.07 11.40 -1.07
C TYR A 99 -7.36 11.65 -0.25
N ILE A 100 -7.23 11.92 1.05
CA ILE A 100 -8.37 12.29 1.90
C ILE A 100 -9.02 13.59 1.43
N ASP A 101 -8.22 14.59 1.06
CA ASP A 101 -8.72 15.89 0.60
C ASP A 101 -9.51 15.80 -0.72
N THR A 102 -9.04 14.94 -1.64
CA THR A 102 -9.66 14.73 -2.95
C THR A 102 -10.88 13.81 -2.91
N ALA A 103 -11.02 12.98 -1.85
CA ALA A 103 -12.03 11.94 -1.79
C ALA A 103 -13.48 12.42 -1.90
N ASN A 104 -13.77 13.67 -1.53
CA ASN A 104 -15.09 14.29 -1.72
C ASN A 104 -15.54 14.25 -3.19
N GLY A 105 -14.61 14.35 -4.14
CA GLY A 105 -14.88 14.31 -5.58
C GLY A 105 -15.23 12.91 -6.11
N PHE A 106 -14.94 11.85 -5.36
CA PHE A 106 -15.14 10.47 -5.84
C PHE A 106 -16.62 10.06 -5.97
N SER A 107 -17.52 10.76 -5.30
CA SER A 107 -18.97 10.59 -5.44
C SER A 107 -19.49 11.00 -6.82
N SER A 108 -18.75 11.86 -7.53
CA SER A 108 -19.09 12.38 -8.85
C SER A 108 -18.46 11.59 -10.00
N ILE A 109 -17.54 10.68 -9.71
CA ILE A 109 -16.86 9.88 -10.74
C ILE A 109 -17.83 8.85 -11.31
N ARG A 110 -17.86 8.76 -12.65
CA ARG A 110 -18.70 7.83 -13.42
C ARG A 110 -17.81 6.80 -14.14
N PRO A 111 -18.32 5.57 -14.39
CA PRO A 111 -19.68 5.09 -14.12
C PRO A 111 -19.91 4.65 -12.67
N MET A 112 -18.85 4.48 -11.89
CA MET A 112 -18.90 3.84 -10.59
C MET A 112 -18.48 4.83 -9.51
N PRO A 113 -19.41 5.59 -8.90
CA PRO A 113 -19.08 6.51 -7.82
C PRO A 113 -18.55 5.75 -6.61
N ARG A 114 -17.75 6.41 -5.78
CA ARG A 114 -17.33 5.87 -4.47
C ARG A 114 -17.85 6.75 -3.36
N ASP A 115 -18.12 6.11 -2.23
CA ASP A 115 -18.48 6.80 -0.99
C ASP A 115 -17.26 7.54 -0.44
N PRO A 116 -17.26 8.89 -0.43
CA PRO A 116 -16.13 9.68 0.02
C PRO A 116 -15.68 9.36 1.44
N LEU A 117 -16.62 9.16 2.37
CA LEU A 117 -16.28 8.96 3.78
C LEU A 117 -15.54 7.63 3.96
N ARG A 118 -16.02 6.57 3.33
CA ARG A 118 -15.34 5.27 3.32
C ARG A 118 -13.95 5.36 2.68
N MET A 119 -13.81 6.05 1.53
CA MET A 119 -12.50 6.20 0.89
C MET A 119 -11.51 6.96 1.79
N LYS A 120 -11.95 8.00 2.49
CA LYS A 120 -11.11 8.69 3.48
C LYS A 120 -10.64 7.73 4.57
N VAL A 121 -11.55 6.96 5.16
CA VAL A 121 -11.24 6.01 6.24
C VAL A 121 -10.23 4.94 5.79
N LEU A 122 -10.29 4.47 4.55
CA LEU A 122 -9.30 3.52 4.01
C LEU A 122 -7.86 4.06 4.05
N ALA A 123 -7.67 5.37 3.88
CA ALA A 123 -6.35 6.01 3.93
C ALA A 123 -5.88 6.38 5.35
N ILE A 124 -6.78 6.39 6.35
CA ILE A 124 -6.45 6.79 7.73
C ILE A 124 -5.44 5.83 8.38
N ASP A 125 -5.50 4.53 8.07
CA ASP A 125 -4.54 3.54 8.55
C ASP A 125 -3.08 3.95 8.26
N ILE A 126 -2.86 4.49 7.06
CA ILE A 126 -1.56 4.98 6.64
C ILE A 126 -1.17 6.20 7.48
N LEU A 127 -2.05 7.18 7.67
CA LEU A 127 -1.78 8.35 8.52
C LEU A 127 -1.44 7.94 9.97
N PHE A 128 -2.19 7.00 10.54
CA PHE A 128 -1.95 6.50 11.89
C PHE A 128 -0.60 5.81 12.02
N SER A 129 -0.12 5.12 10.98
CA SER A 129 1.22 4.53 10.97
C SER A 129 2.35 5.56 11.08
N TYR A 130 2.08 6.82 10.68
CA TYR A 130 2.98 7.97 10.85
C TYR A 130 2.70 8.77 12.13
N GLY A 131 1.79 8.30 13.00
CA GLY A 131 1.38 9.01 14.21
C GLY A 131 0.47 10.22 13.96
N ASP A 132 -0.03 10.40 12.74
CA ASP A 132 -0.98 11.48 12.41
C ASP A 132 -2.41 11.01 12.66
N TYR A 133 -2.97 11.42 13.81
CA TYR A 133 -4.31 11.07 14.24
C TYR A 133 -5.36 12.17 14.01
N ALA A 134 -5.04 13.22 13.25
CA ALA A 134 -5.91 14.39 13.10
C ALA A 134 -7.29 14.06 12.50
N THR A 135 -7.38 12.98 11.72
CA THR A 135 -8.60 12.54 11.03
C THR A 135 -9.36 11.43 11.76
N ALA A 136 -8.97 11.07 13.00
CA ALA A 136 -9.57 9.95 13.75
C ALA A 136 -11.10 10.06 13.95
N SER A 137 -11.65 11.29 13.97
CA SER A 137 -13.10 11.51 14.07
C SER A 137 -13.89 10.88 12.92
N LEU A 138 -13.32 10.82 11.71
CA LEU A 138 -13.97 10.27 10.52
C LEU A 138 -14.27 8.77 10.65
N VAL A 139 -13.47 8.04 11.44
CA VAL A 139 -13.72 6.62 11.73
C VAL A 139 -15.03 6.45 12.50
N PHE A 140 -15.27 7.32 13.48
CA PHE A 140 -16.52 7.30 14.24
C PHE A 140 -17.71 7.77 13.40
N GLU A 141 -17.52 8.76 12.54
CA GLU A 141 -18.55 9.24 11.62
C GLU A 141 -19.03 8.10 10.71
N LEU A 142 -18.09 7.33 10.13
CA LEU A 142 -18.44 6.20 9.27
C LEU A 142 -19.20 5.11 10.02
N LEU A 143 -18.71 4.73 11.21
CA LEU A 143 -19.36 3.70 12.04
C LEU A 143 -20.76 4.12 12.50
N GLU A 144 -20.99 5.40 12.78
CA GLU A 144 -22.31 5.90 13.17
C GLU A 144 -23.27 5.90 11.98
N ARG A 145 -22.81 6.40 10.83
CA ARG A 145 -23.63 6.50 9.61
C ARG A 145 -24.11 5.13 9.11
N ASP A 146 -23.25 4.12 9.21
CA ASP A 146 -23.49 2.80 8.60
C ASP A 146 -24.20 1.80 9.53
N LYS A 147 -24.55 2.19 10.77
CA LYS A 147 -25.26 1.29 11.69
C LYS A 147 -26.51 0.69 11.03
N PRO A 148 -26.79 -0.62 11.26
CA PRO A 148 -26.09 -1.53 12.18
C PRO A 148 -24.86 -2.23 11.56
N TYR A 149 -24.53 -1.95 10.30
CA TYR A 149 -23.35 -2.52 9.65
C TYR A 149 -22.07 -1.92 10.24
N VAL A 150 -21.06 -2.76 10.39
CA VAL A 150 -19.75 -2.36 10.94
C VAL A 150 -18.73 -2.53 9.83
N ASP A 151 -18.23 -1.41 9.29
CA ASP A 151 -17.15 -1.48 8.30
C ASP A 151 -15.89 -2.12 8.94
N PRO A 152 -15.35 -3.21 8.36
CA PRO A 152 -14.21 -3.92 8.94
C PRO A 152 -12.95 -3.05 9.07
N PHE A 153 -12.72 -2.12 8.15
CA PHE A 153 -11.55 -1.24 8.22
C PHE A 153 -11.71 -0.22 9.35
N ALA A 154 -12.89 0.39 9.45
CA ALA A 154 -13.19 1.32 10.54
C ALA A 154 -13.06 0.64 11.91
N ARG A 155 -13.56 -0.60 12.04
CA ARG A 155 -13.40 -1.41 13.25
C ARG A 155 -11.93 -1.61 13.62
N ASN A 156 -11.09 -1.97 12.65
CA ASN A 156 -9.66 -2.23 12.89
C ASN A 156 -8.92 -0.99 13.40
N LEU A 157 -9.34 0.20 13.00
CA LEU A 157 -8.74 1.46 13.44
C LEU A 157 -9.07 1.82 14.90
N LEU A 158 -10.18 1.32 15.46
CA LEU A 158 -10.60 1.65 16.83
C LEU A 158 -9.53 1.28 17.87
N ALA A 159 -8.80 0.18 17.69
CA ALA A 159 -7.74 -0.24 18.61
C ALA A 159 -6.54 0.72 18.60
N SER A 160 -6.24 1.34 17.46
CA SER A 160 -5.22 2.38 17.35
C SER A 160 -5.68 3.68 17.99
N ILE A 161 -6.94 4.07 17.77
CA ILE A 161 -7.54 5.26 18.39
C ILE A 161 -7.58 5.12 19.92
N ALA A 162 -8.02 3.97 20.42
CA ALA A 162 -8.10 3.67 21.85
C ALA A 162 -6.76 3.89 22.58
N ARG A 163 -5.65 3.55 21.93
CA ARG A 163 -4.31 3.63 22.50
C ARG A 163 -3.65 5.00 22.32
N SER A 164 -3.87 5.65 21.19
CA SER A 164 -3.06 6.80 20.77
C SER A 164 -3.78 8.14 20.81
N VAL A 165 -5.12 8.17 20.95
CA VAL A 165 -5.90 9.42 20.93
C VAL A 165 -6.66 9.58 22.25
N PRO A 166 -6.11 10.29 23.26
CA PRO A 166 -6.69 10.38 24.59
C PRO A 166 -8.17 10.80 24.60
N ASN A 167 -8.52 11.83 23.81
CA ASN A 167 -9.88 12.38 23.76
C ASN A 167 -10.90 11.42 23.11
N PHE A 168 -10.45 10.39 22.39
CA PHE A 168 -11.32 9.38 21.79
C PHE A 168 -11.16 8.00 22.41
N SER A 169 -10.30 7.83 23.42
CA SER A 169 -9.91 6.53 23.95
C SER A 169 -11.12 5.73 24.46
N GLU A 170 -11.91 6.33 25.35
CA GLU A 170 -13.08 5.67 25.95
C GLU A 170 -14.17 5.38 24.91
N LYS A 171 -14.43 6.33 24.00
CA LYS A 171 -15.39 6.12 22.91
C LYS A 171 -15.01 4.91 22.04
N ALA A 172 -13.73 4.78 21.68
CA ALA A 172 -13.26 3.67 20.86
C ALA A 172 -13.33 2.32 21.62
N LYS A 173 -12.98 2.28 22.91
CA LYS A 173 -13.10 1.08 23.75
C LYS A 173 -14.55 0.60 23.84
N ASN A 174 -15.49 1.51 24.11
CA ASN A 174 -16.90 1.16 24.23
C ASN A 174 -17.45 0.58 22.93
N LEU A 175 -17.14 1.21 21.79
CA LEU A 175 -17.54 0.67 20.48
C LEU A 175 -16.95 -0.71 20.19
N LEU A 176 -15.69 -0.96 20.56
CA LEU A 176 -15.08 -2.29 20.41
C LEU A 176 -15.82 -3.37 21.22
N VAL A 177 -16.26 -3.05 22.44
CA VAL A 177 -17.05 -3.96 23.28
C VAL A 177 -18.43 -4.20 22.66
N GLU A 178 -19.14 -3.14 22.27
CA GLU A 178 -20.47 -3.23 21.66
C GLU A 178 -20.48 -4.07 20.38
N ILE A 179 -19.44 -3.91 19.53
CA ILE A 179 -19.30 -4.65 18.28
C ILE A 179 -18.98 -6.13 18.55
N SER A 180 -18.21 -6.43 19.60
CA SER A 180 -17.80 -7.81 19.93
C SER A 180 -18.88 -8.61 20.66
N ALA A 181 -19.91 -7.93 21.17
CA ALA A 181 -21.04 -8.57 21.84
C ALA A 181 -22.16 -9.02 20.88
N LYS A 182 -22.00 -8.76 19.57
CA LYS A 182 -22.92 -9.16 18.50
C LYS A 182 -22.32 -10.31 17.68
#